data_AF-A0A085LXU1-F1
#
_entry.id   AF-A0A085LXU1-F1
#
_cell.length_a   1.000
_cell.length_b   1.000
_cell.length_c   1.000
_cell.angle_alpha   90.00
_cell.angle_beta   90.00
_cell.angle_gamma   90.00
#
_symmetry.space_group_name_H-M   'P 1'
#
loop_
_entity.id
_entity.type
_entity.pdbx_description
1 polymer ?
#
loop_
_entity_poly.entity_id
_entity_poly.type
_entity_poly.pdbx_seq_one_letter_code
_entity_poly.pdbx_strand_id
1 'polypeptide(L)'
;MAEKESSSFPKLNGVNYHDWRFNIEWMLKKKKLWKYVDGSTVRPEPTSANVAEVQRFDEQSEIAQATIVLAIEPLQQQHVRDCESASDVWLKLEAAFEP
;
A
#
# COMPACT_ATOMS: atom_id res chain seq x y z
N MET A 1 5.82 -14.30 21.38
CA MET A 1 6.58 -14.75 20.19
C MET A 1 5.83 -14.22 18.98
N ALA A 2 6.14 -13.02 18.47
CA ALA A 2 5.51 -12.53 17.24
C ALA A 2 6.34 -13.09 16.08
N GLU A 3 5.71 -13.90 15.24
CA GLU A 3 6.34 -14.56 14.10
C GLU A 3 7.02 -13.50 13.21
N LYS A 4 8.35 -13.61 13.09
CA LYS A 4 9.08 -13.02 11.97
C LYS A 4 8.66 -13.81 10.72
N GLU A 5 7.50 -13.51 10.17
CA GLU A 5 7.18 -13.91 8.81
C GLU A 5 7.96 -12.98 7.86
N SER A 6 9.27 -13.21 7.79
CA SER A 6 10.12 -12.72 6.72
C SER A 6 9.81 -13.51 5.45
N SER A 7 8.61 -13.36 4.90
CA SER A 7 8.40 -13.55 3.47
C SER A 7 9.05 -12.36 2.77
N SER A 8 10.38 -12.38 2.74
CA SER A 8 11.17 -11.33 2.12
C SER A 8 11.13 -11.54 0.62
N PHE A 9 10.05 -11.11 -0.01
CA PHE A 9 10.03 -10.96 -1.47
C PHE A 9 10.99 -9.83 -1.86
N PRO A 10 11.60 -9.88 -3.06
CA PRO A 10 12.47 -8.81 -3.53
C PRO A 10 11.72 -7.47 -3.53
N LYS A 11 12.38 -6.40 -3.07
CA LYS A 11 11.85 -5.05 -3.20
C LYS A 11 11.74 -4.66 -4.67
N LEU A 12 10.87 -3.70 -4.97
CA LEU A 12 10.74 -3.16 -6.32
C LEU A 12 12.06 -2.49 -6.73
N ASN A 13 12.73 -3.06 -7.73
CA ASN A 13 14.04 -2.61 -8.22
C ASN A 13 13.99 -2.08 -9.66
N GLY A 14 12.80 -2.06 -10.27
CA GLY A 14 12.53 -1.53 -11.60
C GLY A 14 12.52 -2.56 -12.72
N VAL A 15 12.97 -3.80 -12.47
CA VAL A 15 12.87 -4.91 -13.44
C VAL A 15 11.96 -6.04 -13.00
N ASN A 16 11.55 -6.04 -11.72
CA ASN A 16 10.73 -7.09 -11.11
C ASN A 16 9.29 -6.67 -10.82
N TYR A 17 8.74 -5.68 -11.56
CA TYR A 17 7.45 -5.08 -11.22
C TYR A 17 6.31 -6.10 -11.13
N HIS A 18 6.12 -6.99 -12.12
CA HIS A 18 5.00 -7.93 -12.10
C HIS A 18 5.05 -8.92 -10.91
N ASP A 19 6.24 -9.47 -10.62
CA ASP A 19 6.43 -10.35 -9.46
C ASP A 19 6.24 -9.59 -8.14
N TRP A 20 6.80 -8.38 -8.05
CA TRP A 20 6.63 -7.51 -6.89
C TRP A 20 5.16 -7.18 -6.66
N ARG A 21 4.44 -6.76 -7.71
CA ARG A 21 3.01 -6.41 -7.69
C ARG A 21 2.20 -7.57 -7.16
N PHE A 22 2.40 -8.78 -7.71
CA PHE A 22 1.72 -9.99 -7.26
C PHE A 22 1.97 -10.26 -5.76
N ASN A 23 3.23 -10.19 -5.32
CA ASN A 23 3.58 -10.46 -3.93
C ASN A 23 3.00 -9.43 -2.95
N ILE A 24 3.06 -8.14 -3.29
CA ILE A 24 2.53 -7.06 -2.43
C ILE A 24 1.00 -7.09 -2.37
N GLU A 25 0.33 -7.37 -3.50
CA GLU A 25 -1.13 -7.57 -3.52
C GLU A 25 -1.56 -8.68 -2.55
N TRP A 26 -0.93 -9.87 -2.62
CA TRP A 26 -1.25 -10.98 -1.71
C TRP A 26 -0.87 -10.71 -0.25
N MET A 27 0.23 -10.00 -0.01
CA MET A 27 0.62 -9.57 1.33
C MET A 27 -0.43 -8.65 1.96
N LEU A 28 -0.91 -7.66 1.20
CA LEU A 28 -1.95 -6.73 1.64
C LEU A 28 -3.29 -7.43 1.82
N LYS A 29 -3.65 -8.38 0.94
CA LYS A 29 -4.85 -9.22 1.11
C LYS A 29 -4.79 -10.06 2.38
N LYS A 30 -3.64 -10.71 2.67
CA LYS A 30 -3.41 -11.45 3.93
C LYS A 30 -3.61 -10.54 5.16
N LYS A 31 -3.20 -9.28 5.07
CA LYS A 31 -3.37 -8.26 6.13
C LYS A 31 -4.74 -7.58 6.12
N LYS A 32 -5.64 -7.88 5.18
CA LYS A 32 -6.93 -7.19 4.96
C LYS A 32 -6.80 -5.69 4.67
N LEU A 33 -5.67 -5.28 4.12
CA LEU A 33 -5.34 -3.90 3.78
C LEU A 33 -5.56 -3.58 2.29
N TRP A 34 -5.69 -4.59 1.42
CA TRP A 34 -5.83 -4.39 -0.02
C TRP A 34 -7.00 -3.47 -0.40
N LYS A 35 -8.08 -3.51 0.39
CA LYS A 35 -9.28 -2.68 0.23
C LYS A 35 -9.05 -1.15 0.31
N TYR A 36 -7.89 -0.72 0.80
CA TYR A 36 -7.45 0.68 0.86
C TYR A 36 -6.57 1.07 -0.34
N VAL A 37 -6.28 0.12 -1.23
CA VAL A 37 -5.39 0.28 -2.39
C VAL A 37 -6.17 0.18 -3.69
N ASP A 38 -7.10 -0.78 -3.77
CA ASP A 38 -7.97 -0.96 -4.94
C ASP A 38 -9.14 0.03 -5.00
N GLY A 39 -9.28 0.90 -4.00
CA GLY A 39 -10.39 1.84 -3.88
C GLY A 39 -11.72 1.22 -3.46
N SER A 40 -11.74 -0.06 -3.06
CA SER A 40 -12.97 -0.73 -2.59
C SER A 40 -13.55 -0.12 -1.31
N THR A 41 -12.72 0.54 -0.49
CA THR A 41 -13.16 1.25 0.72
C THR A 41 -12.96 2.74 0.55
N VAL A 42 -14.03 3.52 0.71
CA VAL A 42 -13.99 4.98 0.69
C VAL A 42 -13.88 5.49 2.12
N ARG A 43 -13.09 6.54 2.32
CA ARG A 43 -13.00 7.24 3.60
C ARG A 43 -14.38 7.79 3.98
N PRO A 44 -14.92 7.48 5.18
CA PRO A 44 -16.18 8.05 5.62
C PRO A 44 -16.07 9.56 5.82
N GLU A 45 -17.16 10.28 5.51
CA GLU A 45 -17.23 11.71 5.82
C GLU A 45 -17.20 11.90 7.35
N PRO A 46 -16.34 12.79 7.87
CA PRO A 46 -16.18 12.98 9.30
C PRO A 46 -17.39 13.68 9.92
N THR A 47 -18.00 13.01 10.89
CA THR A 47 -19.08 13.50 11.73
C THR A 47 -18.71 13.29 13.21
N SER A 48 -19.41 13.96 14.12
CA SER A 48 -19.22 13.75 15.56
C SER A 48 -19.53 12.33 16.03
N ALA A 49 -20.33 11.56 15.28
CA ALA A 49 -20.74 10.20 15.63
C ALA A 49 -19.78 9.10 15.15
N ASN A 50 -18.93 9.37 14.14
CA ASN A 50 -18.06 8.36 13.50
C ASN A 50 -16.56 8.68 13.60
N VAL A 51 -16.14 9.56 14.51
CA VAL A 51 -14.73 9.96 14.69
C VAL A 51 -13.80 8.75 14.81
N ALA A 52 -14.18 7.73 15.60
CA ALA A 52 -13.38 6.52 15.79
C ALA A 52 -13.28 5.66 14.52
N GLU A 53 -14.32 5.65 13.67
CA GLU A 53 -14.31 4.94 12.40
C GLU A 53 -13.40 5.62 11.39
N VAL A 54 -13.44 6.96 11.32
CA VAL A 54 -12.58 7.76 10.45
C VAL A 54 -11.12 7.62 10.85
N GLN A 55 -10.81 7.74 12.15
CA GLN A 55 -9.45 7.51 12.65
C GLN A 55 -8.94 6.11 12.29
N ARG A 56 -9.77 5.08 12.51
CA ARG A 56 -9.40 3.70 12.15
C ARG A 56 -9.18 3.54 10.65
N PHE A 57 -9.99 4.20 9.82
CA PHE A 57 -9.78 4.19 8.37
C PHE A 57 -8.41 4.80 8.03
N ASP A 58 -8.12 5.99 8.56
CA ASP A 58 -6.89 6.73 8.29
C ASP A 58 -5.66 5.92 8.73
N GLU A 59 -5.67 5.33 9.93
CA GLU A 59 -4.60 4.47 10.43
C GLU A 59 -4.36 3.25 9.54
N GLN A 60 -5.42 2.55 9.10
CA GLN A 60 -5.27 1.37 8.26
C GLN A 60 -4.81 1.74 6.83
N SER A 61 -5.26 2.88 6.32
CA SER A 61 -4.81 3.44 5.04
C SER A 61 -3.31 3.77 5.09
N GLU A 62 -2.84 4.42 6.16
CA GLU A 62 -1.42 4.73 6.37
C GLU A 62 -0.57 3.45 6.45
N ILE A 63 -1.05 2.42 7.17
CA ILE A 63 -0.35 1.12 7.24
C ILE A 63 -0.25 0.46 5.85
N ALA A 64 -1.31 0.53 5.04
CA ALA A 64 -1.29 0.01 3.68
C ALA A 64 -0.25 0.76 2.83
N GLN A 65 -0.25 2.09 2.86
CA GLN A 65 0.69 2.94 2.14
C GLN A 65 2.13 2.67 2.57
N ALA A 66 2.41 2.67 3.88
CA ALA A 66 3.73 2.38 4.42
C ALA A 66 4.22 0.98 4.02
N THR A 67 3.33 -0.02 4.03
CA THR A 67 3.67 -1.38 3.58
C THR A 67 4.16 -1.39 2.13
N ILE A 68 3.48 -0.68 1.23
CA ILE A 68 3.87 -0.58 -0.18
C ILE A 68 5.20 0.17 -0.30
N VAL A 69 5.31 1.37 0.27
CA VAL A 69 6.48 2.25 0.15
C VAL A 69 7.75 1.59 0.69
N LEU A 70 7.66 0.84 1.80
CA LEU A 70 8.79 0.13 2.40
C LEU A 70 9.23 -1.10 1.60
N ALA A 71 8.35 -1.62 0.73
CA ALA A 71 8.64 -2.71 -0.20
C ALA A 71 9.30 -2.23 -1.50
N ILE A 72 9.63 -0.95 -1.63
CA ILE A 72 10.27 -0.36 -2.81
C ILE A 72 11.73 -0.04 -2.49
N GLU A 73 12.64 -0.21 -3.45
CA GLU A 73 14.02 0.22 -3.29
C GLU A 73 14.14 1.76 -3.30
N PRO A 74 15.10 2.35 -2.57
CA PRO A 74 15.22 3.81 -2.45
C PRO A 74 15.28 4.55 -3.79
N LEU A 75 15.88 3.94 -4.82
CA LEU A 75 15.95 4.52 -6.16
C LEU A 75 14.57 4.60 -6.81
N GLN A 76 13.69 3.63 -6.58
CA GLN A 76 12.34 3.60 -7.16
C GLN A 76 11.32 4.40 -6.30
N GLN A 77 11.64 4.67 -5.03
CA GLN A 77 10.78 5.47 -4.15
C GLN A 77 10.55 6.90 -4.65
N GLN A 78 11.42 7.43 -5.53
CA GLN A 78 11.23 8.76 -6.13
C GLN A 78 9.90 8.89 -6.89
N HIS A 79 9.37 7.78 -7.44
CA HIS A 79 8.10 7.79 -8.16
C HIS A 79 6.88 8.08 -7.28
N VAL A 80 6.99 7.83 -5.96
CA VAL A 80 5.84 7.79 -5.03
C VAL A 80 5.96 8.77 -3.87
N ARG A 81 6.96 9.67 -3.89
CA ARG A 81 7.19 10.64 -2.79
C ARG A 81 6.04 11.64 -2.60
N ASP A 82 5.35 11.96 -3.69
CA ASP A 82 4.28 12.95 -3.70
C ASP A 82 2.89 12.31 -3.58
N CYS A 83 2.82 11.00 -3.30
CA CYS A 83 1.55 10.27 -3.16
C CYS A 83 0.98 10.41 -1.74
N GLU A 84 -0.31 10.69 -1.64
CA GLU A 84 -0.98 10.92 -0.34
C GLU A 84 -1.77 9.70 0.15
N SER A 85 -2.02 8.72 -0.72
CA SER A 85 -2.74 7.49 -0.36
C SER A 85 -2.08 6.23 -0.91
N ALA A 86 -2.41 5.08 -0.30
CA ALA A 86 -1.94 3.77 -0.77
C ALA A 86 -2.40 3.48 -2.21
N SER A 87 -3.61 3.90 -2.59
CA SER A 87 -4.13 3.83 -3.95
C SER A 87 -3.30 4.68 -4.92
N ASP A 88 -2.94 5.92 -4.56
CA ASP A 88 -2.14 6.79 -5.41
C ASP A 88 -0.76 6.20 -5.66
N VAL A 89 -0.12 5.66 -4.61
CA VAL A 89 1.17 4.95 -4.73
C VAL A 89 1.05 3.81 -5.74
N TRP A 90 -0.01 3.00 -5.63
CA TRP A 90 -0.22 1.84 -6.49
C TRP A 90 -0.41 2.23 -7.96
N LEU A 91 -1.31 3.17 -8.23
CA LEU A 91 -1.59 3.67 -9.58
C LEU A 91 -0.37 4.34 -10.21
N LYS A 92 0.42 5.08 -9.43
CA LYS A 92 1.64 5.74 -9.91
C LYS A 92 2.71 4.74 -10.32
N LEU A 93 2.85 3.64 -9.57
CA LEU A 93 3.76 2.55 -9.92
C LEU A 93 3.26 1.77 -11.13
N GLU A 94 1.97 1.48 -11.22
CA GLU A 94 1.37 0.83 -12.40
C GLU A 94 1.64 1.66 -13.65
N ALA A 95 1.37 2.97 -13.62
CA ALA A 95 1.68 3.87 -14.72
C ALA A 95 3.17 3.99 -15.06
N ALA A 96 4.08 3.71 -14.12
CA ALA A 96 5.53 3.79 -14.34
C ALA A 96 6.13 2.49 -14.91
N PHE A 97 5.54 1.33 -14.62
CA PHE A 97 6.12 0.02 -14.91
C PHE A 97 5.26 -0.89 -15.79
N GLU A 98 3.98 -0.57 -15.99
CA GLU A 98 3.03 -1.33 -16.82
C GLU A 98 2.52 -0.42 -17.97
N PRO A 99 3.19 -0.42 -19.13
CA PRO A 99 2.80 0.38 -20.31
C PRO A 99 1.60 -0.17 -21.08
#